data_AF-A0A1Y3MWQ5-F1
#
_entry.id   AF-A0A1Y3MWQ5-F1
#
_cell.length_a   1.000
_cell.length_b   1.000
_cell.length_c   1.000
_cell.angle_alpha   90.00
_cell.angle_beta   90.00
_cell.angle_gamma   90.00
#
_symmetry.space_group_name_H-M   'P 1'
#
loop_
_entity.id
_entity.type
_entity.pdbx_description
1 polymer ?
#
loop_
_entity_poly.entity_id
_entity_poly.type
_entity_poly.pdbx_seq_one_letter_code
_entity_poly.pdbx_strand_id
1 'polypeptide(L)'
;TRCSFEVLGYHCCSSVNPKVVKEDSYGKWGEEDGELCGIGDNEKFFNWDHNPTPITVCFSEAFGYPCCSDPNTSVVTTDEYGQWGIENNIWCGI
;
A
#
# COMPACT_ATOMS: atom_id res chain seq x y z
N THR A 1 -10.12 3.55 5.71
CA THR A 1 -8.92 4.22 6.26
C THR A 1 -8.38 3.34 7.38
N ARG A 2 -7.31 2.57 7.16
CA ARG A 2 -6.66 1.81 8.25
C ARG A 2 -5.63 2.73 8.87
N CYS A 3 -5.93 3.19 10.07
CA CYS A 3 -5.13 4.19 10.73
C CYS A 3 -4.47 3.53 11.94
N SER A 4 -3.14 3.49 11.92
CA SER A 4 -2.30 2.78 12.89
C SER A 4 -2.27 3.44 14.27
N PHE A 5 -3.07 4.46 14.51
CA PHE A 5 -3.07 5.25 15.75
C PHE A 5 -4.04 4.70 16.81
N GLU A 6 -4.95 3.80 16.43
CA GLU A 6 -5.87 3.13 17.37
C GLU A 6 -5.11 2.29 18.41
N VAL A 7 -3.96 1.70 18.04
CA VAL A 7 -3.10 0.94 18.97
C VAL A 7 -2.41 1.83 20.01
N LEU A 8 -2.33 3.13 19.74
CA LEU A 8 -1.79 4.15 20.63
C LEU A 8 -2.90 4.87 21.41
N GLY A 9 -4.17 4.49 21.19
CA GLY A 9 -5.34 5.09 21.85
C GLY A 9 -5.79 6.42 21.25
N TYR A 10 -5.31 6.80 20.06
CA TYR A 10 -5.72 8.01 19.35
C TYR A 10 -6.71 7.69 18.24
N HIS A 11 -7.70 8.58 18.09
CA HIS A 11 -8.67 8.45 17.00
C HIS A 11 -8.07 8.95 15.69
N CYS A 12 -8.67 8.50 14.59
CA CYS A 12 -8.20 8.79 13.25
C CYS A 12 -8.94 9.99 12.69
N CYS A 13 -8.26 10.78 11.86
CA CYS A 13 -8.94 11.90 11.22
C CYS A 13 -10.08 11.37 10.34
N SER A 14 -11.25 11.97 10.48
CA SER A 14 -12.45 11.64 9.71
C SER A 14 -12.34 12.12 8.27
N SER A 15 -11.55 13.17 8.02
CA SER A 15 -11.21 13.61 6.67
C SER A 15 -10.38 12.57 5.94
N VAL A 16 -10.67 12.36 4.64
CA VAL A 16 -9.89 11.49 3.75
C VAL A 16 -8.51 12.10 3.44
N ASN A 17 -8.42 13.44 3.49
CA ASN A 17 -7.19 14.21 3.30
C ASN A 17 -7.09 15.28 4.39
N PRO A 18 -6.79 14.89 5.64
CA PRO A 18 -6.66 15.81 6.74
C PRO A 18 -5.41 16.68 6.57
N LYS A 19 -5.51 17.94 6.98
CA LYS A 19 -4.36 18.85 6.95
C LYS A 19 -3.38 18.44 8.04
N VAL A 20 -2.13 18.21 7.67
CA VAL A 20 -1.05 17.93 8.63
C VAL A 20 -0.78 19.19 9.45
N VAL A 21 -0.98 19.10 10.75
CA VAL A 21 -0.66 20.17 11.71
C VAL A 21 0.58 19.85 12.53
N LYS A 22 0.91 18.55 12.66
CA LYS A 22 2.04 18.08 13.45
C LYS A 22 2.58 16.77 12.89
N GLU A 23 3.89 16.58 12.96
CA GLU A 23 4.60 15.36 12.57
C GLU A 23 5.60 15.00 13.66
N ASP A 24 5.58 13.75 14.10
CA ASP A 24 6.51 13.22 15.11
C ASP A 24 6.90 11.77 14.80
N SER A 25 7.59 11.13 15.75
CA SER A 25 8.05 9.74 15.60
C SER A 25 6.93 8.71 15.47
N TYR A 26 5.68 9.07 15.81
CA TYR A 26 4.51 8.20 15.65
C TYR A 26 3.82 8.40 14.29
N GLY A 27 4.01 9.56 13.65
CA GLY A 27 3.54 9.83 12.30
C GLY A 27 2.99 11.24 12.15
N LYS A 28 2.06 11.40 11.20
CA LYS A 28 1.42 12.68 10.90
C LYS A 28 0.10 12.80 11.65
N TRP A 29 -0.17 14.01 12.11
CA TRP A 29 -1.32 14.35 12.93
C TRP A 29 -2.08 15.49 12.30
N GLY A 30 -3.39 15.33 12.26
CA GLY A 30 -4.36 16.37 11.94
C GLY A 30 -4.97 16.90 13.23
N GLU A 31 -5.73 17.98 13.11
CA GLU A 31 -6.55 18.50 14.18
C GLU A 31 -7.98 18.62 13.66
N GLU A 32 -8.89 17.94 14.34
CA GLU A 32 -10.33 17.98 14.08
C GLU A 32 -11.01 18.34 15.38
N ASP A 33 -11.86 19.38 15.36
CA ASP A 33 -12.60 19.85 16.54
C ASP A 33 -11.72 20.19 17.78
N GLY A 34 -10.46 20.56 17.56
CA GLY A 34 -9.49 20.89 18.61
C GLY A 34 -8.81 19.68 19.25
N GLU A 35 -9.04 18.47 18.74
CA GLU A 35 -8.37 17.24 19.16
C GLU A 35 -7.39 16.74 18.09
N LEU A 36 -6.27 16.16 18.53
CA LEU A 36 -5.29 15.56 17.63
C LEU A 36 -5.83 14.22 17.11
N CYS A 37 -5.91 14.13 15.79
CA CYS A 37 -6.31 12.93 15.08
C CYS A 37 -5.13 12.36 14.30
N GLY A 38 -5.01 11.03 14.31
CA GLY A 38 -3.98 10.32 13.55
C GLY A 38 -4.29 10.36 12.06
N ILE A 39 -3.37 10.88 11.25
CA ILE A 39 -3.46 10.81 9.80
C ILE A 39 -2.94 9.45 9.38
N GLY A 40 -3.85 8.48 9.29
CA GLY A 40 -3.53 7.19 8.72
C GLY A 40 -3.38 7.31 7.22
N ASP A 41 -2.17 7.15 6.71
CA ASP A 41 -1.97 6.96 5.29
C ASP A 41 -2.70 5.67 4.88
N ASN A 42 -3.68 5.77 3.99
CA ASN A 42 -4.24 4.59 3.31
C ASN A 42 -3.23 3.99 2.32
N GLU A 43 -2.04 4.57 2.21
CA GLU A 43 -0.97 4.10 1.34
C GLU A 43 0.38 4.32 2.03
N LYS A 44 1.01 3.23 2.49
CA LYS A 44 2.38 2.81 2.09
C LYS A 44 2.97 1.79 3.08
N PHE A 45 3.14 0.56 2.62
CA PHE A 45 4.48 -0.02 2.70
C PHE A 45 5.36 0.75 1.69
N PHE A 46 6.54 1.17 2.14
CA PHE A 46 7.47 2.15 1.54
C PHE A 46 7.71 2.03 0.02
N ASN A 47 7.71 3.17 -0.69
CA ASN A 47 8.86 3.63 -1.49
C ASN A 47 8.68 5.08 -2.00
N TRP A 48 9.82 5.73 -2.24
CA TRP A 48 10.08 7.18 -2.24
C TRP A 48 9.70 7.96 -3.51
N ASP A 49 9.24 7.37 -4.61
CA ASP A 49 9.03 8.15 -5.83
C ASP A 49 7.56 8.46 -6.14
N HIS A 50 7.32 9.74 -6.40
CA HIS A 50 6.04 10.38 -6.69
C HIS A 50 5.53 9.97 -8.08
N ASN A 51 4.97 8.77 -8.18
CA ASN A 51 4.13 8.36 -9.31
C ASN A 51 3.04 7.40 -8.79
N PRO A 52 1.75 7.75 -8.83
CA PRO A 52 0.67 6.87 -8.41
C PRO A 52 0.45 5.81 -9.50
N THR A 53 1.39 4.89 -9.63
CA THR A 53 1.11 3.61 -10.26
C THR A 53 0.32 2.80 -9.24
N PRO A 54 -0.84 2.21 -9.58
CA PRO A 54 -1.50 1.28 -8.70
C PRO A 54 -0.48 0.21 -8.33
N ILE A 55 -0.04 0.20 -7.07
CA ILE A 55 0.79 -0.87 -6.54
C ILE A 55 -0.16 -2.07 -6.42
N THR A 56 -0.36 -2.76 -7.54
CA THR A 56 -0.74 -4.16 -7.52
C THR A 56 0.37 -4.86 -6.74
N VAL A 57 0.12 -5.09 -5.47
CA VAL A 57 0.99 -5.94 -4.65
C VAL A 57 0.93 -7.33 -5.30
N CYS A 58 1.94 -7.69 -6.08
CA CYS A 58 1.97 -9.01 -6.71
C CYS A 58 2.24 -10.06 -5.65
N PHE A 59 1.37 -11.05 -5.60
CA PHE A 59 1.50 -12.16 -4.66
C PHE A 59 2.80 -12.94 -4.87
N SER A 60 3.34 -12.95 -6.10
CA SER A 60 4.55 -13.66 -6.49
C SER A 60 5.80 -13.18 -5.76
N GLU A 61 5.85 -11.91 -5.36
CA GLU A 61 7.01 -11.34 -4.66
C GLU A 61 7.20 -11.98 -3.28
N ALA A 62 6.11 -12.40 -2.62
CA ALA A 62 6.17 -13.15 -1.36
C ALA A 62 6.88 -14.51 -1.52
N PHE A 63 6.92 -15.04 -2.74
CA PHE A 63 7.59 -16.28 -3.10
C PHE A 63 8.95 -16.08 -3.78
N GLY A 64 9.41 -14.82 -3.89
CA GLY A 64 10.69 -14.48 -4.55
C GLY A 64 10.63 -14.41 -6.08
N TYR A 65 9.43 -14.31 -6.66
CA TYR A 65 9.23 -14.13 -8.10
C TYR A 65 8.75 -12.71 -8.42
N PRO A 66 9.24 -12.07 -9.48
CA PRO A 66 8.83 -10.71 -9.85
C PRO A 66 7.34 -10.63 -10.25
N CYS A 67 6.77 -9.43 -10.25
CA CYS A 67 5.55 -9.14 -11.01
C CYS A 67 5.79 -9.30 -12.51
N CYS A 68 4.76 -9.65 -13.27
CA CYS A 68 4.83 -9.50 -14.71
C CYS A 68 4.78 -7.99 -15.06
N SER A 69 5.69 -7.54 -15.92
CA SER A 69 5.77 -6.11 -16.28
C SER A 69 4.64 -5.72 -17.23
N ASP A 70 4.24 -6.64 -18.12
CA ASP A 70 3.09 -6.46 -18.99
C ASP A 70 1.78 -6.94 -18.33
N PRO A 71 0.78 -6.06 -18.12
CA PRO A 71 -0.53 -6.45 -17.59
C PRO A 71 -1.32 -7.38 -18.54
N ASN A 72 -0.88 -7.55 -19.78
CA ASN A 72 -1.46 -8.47 -20.75
C ASN A 72 -0.66 -9.78 -20.88
N THR A 73 0.26 -10.04 -19.94
CA THR A 73 1.02 -11.29 -19.93
C THR A 73 0.05 -12.48 -19.95
N SER A 74 0.33 -13.44 -20.84
CA SER A 74 -0.50 -14.64 -20.95
C SER A 74 -0.34 -15.51 -19.71
N VAL A 75 -1.46 -15.84 -19.08
CA VAL A 75 -1.49 -16.75 -17.92
C VAL A 75 -1.06 -18.14 -18.38
N VAL A 76 0.02 -18.63 -17.79
CA VAL A 76 0.56 -19.99 -18.03
C VAL A 76 -0.04 -20.98 -17.05
N THR A 77 -0.23 -20.57 -15.80
CA THR A 77 -0.90 -21.39 -14.78
C THR A 77 -1.57 -20.50 -13.74
N THR A 78 -2.51 -21.09 -12.99
CA THR A 78 -3.23 -20.41 -11.91
C THR A 78 -3.27 -21.37 -10.73
N ASP A 79 -2.92 -20.87 -9.55
CA ASP A 79 -2.97 -21.64 -8.30
C ASP A 79 -3.82 -20.92 -7.24
N GLU A 80 -3.68 -21.34 -5.98
CA GLU A 80 -4.41 -20.75 -4.84
C GLU A 80 -3.94 -19.33 -4.50
N TYR A 81 -2.76 -18.92 -4.96
CA TYR A 81 -2.17 -17.61 -4.67
C TYR A 81 -2.48 -16.59 -5.78
N GLY A 82 -2.59 -17.04 -7.03
CA GLY A 82 -3.03 -16.21 -8.14
C GLY A 82 -2.67 -16.75 -9.52
N GLN A 83 -2.60 -15.85 -10.49
CA GLN A 83 -2.26 -16.17 -11.88
C GLN A 83 -0.77 -15.96 -12.11
N TRP A 84 -0.15 -16.90 -12.79
CA TRP A 84 1.27 -16.88 -13.11
C TRP A 84 1.47 -16.75 -14.61
N GLY A 85 2.39 -15.87 -15.00
CA GLY A 85 2.88 -15.69 -16.35
C GLY A 85 4.35 -16.09 -16.48
N ILE A 86 4.82 -16.11 -17.72
CA ILE A 86 6.25 -16.21 -18.02
C ILE A 86 6.61 -15.03 -18.93
N GLU A 87 7.51 -14.17 -18.46
CA GLU A 87 8.03 -13.01 -19.19
C GLU A 87 9.55 -13.14 -19.30
N ASN A 88 10.12 -13.00 -20.50
CA ASN A 88 11.57 -13.16 -20.73
C ASN A 88 12.17 -14.46 -20.15
N ASN A 89 11.43 -15.58 -20.26
CA ASN A 89 11.80 -16.88 -19.69
C ASN A 89 11.88 -16.92 -18.15
N ILE A 90 11.27 -15.97 -17.45
CA ILE A 90 11.21 -15.88 -15.98
C ILE A 90 9.76 -15.98 -15.52
N TRP A 91 9.52 -16.72 -14.43
CA TRP A 91 8.21 -16.79 -13.79
C TRP A 91 7.84 -15.47 -13.11
N CYS A 92 6.62 -15.02 -13.34
CA CYS A 92 6.13 -13.78 -12.76
C CYS A 92 4.65 -13.90 -12.34
N GLY A 93 4.24 -13.13 -11.33
CA GLY A 93 2.84 -13.04 -10.90
C GLY A 93 2.09 -11.97 -11.67
N ILE A 94 0.86 -12.29 -12.07
CA ILE A 94 -0.09 -11.40 -12.75
C ILE A 94 -1.04 -10.78 -11.72
#